data_AF-A0A936QF80-F1
#
_entry.id   AF-A0A936QF80-F1
#
_cell.length_a   1.000
_cell.length_b   1.000
_cell.length_c   1.000
_cell.angle_alpha   90.00
_cell.angle_beta   90.00
_cell.angle_gamma   90.00
#
_symmetry.space_group_name_H-M   'P 1'
#
loop_
_entity.id
_entity.type
_entity.pdbx_description
1 polymer ?
#
loop_
_entity_poly.entity_id
_entity_poly.type
_entity_poly.pdbx_seq_one_letter_code
_entity_poly.pdbx_strand_id
1 'polypeptide(L)' 'MPGAPGARRSVGQKWDQGLAAVAMEKQWTKPQILEAYLNLARRSGGDLQGVGAASEILFSKSPAA' A
#
# COMPACT_ATOMS: atom_id res chain seq x y z
N MET A 1 24.64 4.83 4.48
CA MET A 1 24.73 4.51 3.04
C MET A 1 23.39 3.95 2.58
N PRO A 2 22.73 4.47 1.54
CA PRO A 2 21.53 3.85 0.98
C PRO A 2 21.93 2.61 0.19
N GLY A 3 21.41 1.44 0.57
CA GLY A 3 21.74 0.14 -0.04
C GLY A 3 21.21 0.00 -1.48
N ALA A 4 21.99 -0.69 -2.31
CA ALA A 4 21.78 -0.88 -3.75
C ALA A 4 20.40 -1.48 -4.14
N PRO A 5 19.92 -1.25 -5.38
CA PRO A 5 18.67 -1.83 -5.88
C PRO A 5 18.82 -3.35 -5.97
N GLY A 6 18.17 -4.06 -5.03
CA GLY A 6 18.34 -5.51 -4.84
C GLY A 6 18.52 -5.90 -3.37
N ALA A 7 18.92 -4.95 -2.52
CA ALA A 7 19.14 -5.15 -1.08
C ALA A 7 17.86 -5.30 -0.23
N ARG A 8 16.67 -5.39 -0.85
CA ARG A 8 15.34 -5.52 -0.17
C ARG A 8 14.88 -6.97 0.07
N ARG A 9 15.75 -7.95 -0.15
CA ARG A 9 15.40 -9.38 -0.10
C ARG A 9 16.17 -10.14 0.99
N SER A 10 16.38 -9.54 2.16
CA SER A 10 16.93 -10.30 3.30
C SER A 10 15.82 -10.88 4.19
N VAL A 11 16.13 -11.99 4.87
CA VAL A 11 15.20 -12.60 5.86
C VAL A 11 14.96 -11.63 7.01
N GLY A 12 15.99 -10.90 7.48
CA GLY A 12 15.85 -9.88 8.52
C GLY A 12 14.84 -8.77 8.15
N GLN A 13 14.86 -8.30 6.90
CA GLN A 13 13.88 -7.32 6.44
C GLN A 13 12.45 -7.85 6.42
N LYS A 14 12.27 -9.17 6.20
CA LYS A 14 10.94 -9.80 6.30
C LYS A 14 10.46 -9.87 7.75
N TRP A 15 11.37 -10.09 8.70
CA TRP A 15 11.06 -10.00 10.13
C TRP A 15 10.62 -8.59 10.52
N ASP A 16 11.35 -7.57 10.08
CA ASP A 16 10.99 -6.17 10.33
C ASP A 16 9.62 -5.83 9.72
N GLN A 17 9.35 -6.30 8.49
CA GLN A 17 8.04 -6.17 7.84
C GLN A 17 6.94 -6.87 8.64
N GLY A 18 7.21 -8.06 9.18
CA GLY A 18 6.26 -8.81 10.02
C GLY A 18 5.94 -8.10 11.32
N LEU A 19 6.96 -7.58 12.02
CA LEU A 19 6.78 -6.80 13.25
C LEU A 19 5.98 -5.52 12.99
N ALA A 20 6.27 -4.82 11.89
CA ALA A 20 5.51 -3.64 11.48
C ALA A 20 4.03 -3.98 11.19
N ALA A 21 3.76 -5.08 10.49
CA ALA A 21 2.40 -5.51 10.20
C ALA A 21 1.60 -5.83 11.49
N VAL A 22 2.21 -6.53 12.44
CA VAL A 22 1.58 -6.82 13.74
C VAL A 22 1.32 -5.55 14.55
N ALA A 23 2.24 -4.57 14.50
CA ALA A 23 2.03 -3.28 15.15
C ALA A 23 0.85 -2.50 14.50
N MET A 24 0.69 -2.58 13.18
CA MET A 24 -0.42 -1.96 12.46
C MET A 24 -1.77 -2.61 12.82
N GLU A 25 -1.84 -3.94 12.88
CA GLU A 25 -3.09 -4.65 13.24
C GLU A 25 -3.57 -4.36 14.67
N LYS A 26 -2.68 -3.95 15.59
CA LYS A 26 -3.07 -3.52 16.94
C LYS A 26 -3.81 -2.18 16.96
N GLN A 27 -3.58 -1.34 15.96
CA GLN A 27 -4.14 0.01 15.89
C GLN A 27 -5.30 0.09 14.90
N TRP A 28 -5.25 -0.69 13.82
CA TRP A 28 -6.17 -0.58 12.69
C TRP A 28 -6.91 -1.89 12.46
N THR A 29 -8.19 -1.78 12.13
CA THR A 29 -9.02 -2.92 11.73
C THR A 29 -8.67 -3.38 10.31
N LYS A 30 -8.94 -4.66 10.00
CA LYS A 30 -8.69 -5.22 8.65
C LYS A 30 -9.31 -4.40 7.50
N PRO A 31 -10.54 -3.88 7.62
CA PRO A 31 -11.10 -2.98 6.59
C PRO A 31 -10.29 -1.71 6.39
N GLN A 32 -9.80 -1.07 7.45
CA GLN A 32 -8.98 0.15 7.36
C GLN A 32 -7.62 -0.12 6.73
N ILE A 33 -7.00 -1.25 7.06
CA ILE A 33 -5.74 -1.69 6.42
C ILE A 33 -5.95 -1.91 4.92
N LEU A 34 -7.06 -2.56 4.55
CA LEU A 34 -7.39 -2.81 3.15
C LEU A 34 -7.66 -1.51 2.40
N GLU A 35 -8.44 -0.60 2.97
CA GLU A 35 -8.74 0.71 2.39
C GLU A 35 -7.46 1.52 2.16
N ALA A 36 -6.60 1.62 3.19
CA ALA A 36 -5.32 2.30 3.06
C ALA A 36 -4.40 1.63 2.04
N TYR A 37 -4.36 0.29 1.98
CA TYR A 37 -3.60 -0.44 0.97
C TYR A 37 -4.10 -0.11 -0.44
N LEU A 38 -5.40 -0.12 -0.68
CA LEU A 38 -5.99 0.22 -1.98
C LEU A 38 -5.74 1.69 -2.35
N ASN A 39 -5.71 2.58 -1.37
CA ASN A 39 -5.36 3.98 -1.58
C ASN A 39 -3.87 4.19 -1.92
N LEU A 40 -2.98 3.35 -1.38
CA LEU A 40 -1.53 3.50 -1.49
C LEU A 40 -0.86 2.59 -2.54
N ALA A 41 -1.54 1.55 -3.05
CA ALA A 41 -0.94 0.55 -3.93
C ALA A 41 -0.39 1.10 -5.26
N ARG A 42 -0.81 2.30 -5.67
CA ARG A 42 -0.29 2.95 -6.88
C ARG A 42 0.95 3.76 -6.55
N ARG A 43 2.12 3.15 -6.73
CA ARG A 43 3.39 3.88 -6.66
C ARG A 43 4.38 3.37 -7.69
N SER A 44 4.36 3.98 -8.88
CA SER A 44 5.46 4.19 -9.84
C SER A 44 4.90 4.83 -11.14
N GLY A 45 4.42 6.09 -11.05
CA GLY A 45 4.06 6.90 -12.22
C GLY A 45 2.65 7.50 -12.20
N GLY A 46 2.56 8.82 -11.94
CA GLY A 46 1.36 9.65 -12.12
C GLY A 46 0.65 10.04 -10.82
N ASP A 47 0.31 11.33 -10.69
CA ASP A 47 -0.28 12.06 -9.55
C ASP A 47 -1.68 11.59 -9.06
N LEU A 48 -2.03 10.34 -9.29
CA LEU A 48 -3.37 9.80 -9.03
C LEU A 48 -3.25 8.62 -8.06
N GLN A 49 -3.45 8.90 -6.78
CA GLN A 49 -3.37 7.91 -5.71
C GLN A 49 -4.75 7.33 -5.40
N GLY A 50 -4.81 5.99 -5.36
CA GLY A 50 -5.95 5.22 -4.88
C GLY A 50 -6.91 4.69 -5.94
N VAL A 51 -7.58 3.59 -5.58
CA VAL A 51 -8.57 2.92 -6.43
C VAL A 51 -9.74 3.85 -6.78
N GLY A 52 -10.10 4.79 -5.91
CA GLY A 52 -11.14 5.78 -6.22
C GLY A 52 -10.78 6.70 -7.38
N ALA A 53 -9.60 7.30 -7.35
CA ALA A 53 -9.10 8.13 -8.45
C ALA A 53 -8.91 7.31 -9.75
N ALA A 54 -8.50 6.04 -9.63
CA ALA A 54 -8.39 5.16 -10.78
C ALA A 54 -9.76 4.82 -11.41
N SER A 55 -10.80 4.60 -10.59
CA SER A 55 -12.15 4.28 -11.07
C SER A 55 -12.80 5.45 -11.82
N GLU A 56 -12.61 6.68 -11.32
CA GLU A 56 -13.13 7.87 -12.00
C GLU A 56 -12.47 8.08 -13.37
N ILE A 57 -11.16 7.86 -13.48
CA ILE A 57 -10.43 8.11 -14.73
C ILE A 57 -10.62 7.00 -15.76
N LEU A 58 -10.61 5.75 -15.31
CA LEU A 58 -10.70 4.61 -16.23
C LEU A 58 -12.15 4.28 -16.60
N PHE A 59 -13.10 4.52 -15.70
CA PHE A 59 -14.47 4.05 -15.86
C PHE A 59 -15.52 5.15 -15.76
N SER A 60 -15.13 6.41 -15.47
CA SER A 60 -16.07 7.52 -15.25
C SER A 60 -17.16 7.18 -14.22
N LYS A 61 -16.80 6.35 -13.23
CA LYS A 61 -17.71 5.88 -12.16
C LYS A 61 -17.03 6.00 -10.81
N SER A 62 -17.82 6.37 -9.80
CA SER A 62 -17.40 6.30 -8.41
C SER A 62 -17.16 4.84 -8.01
N PRO A 63 -16.09 4.52 -7.24
CA PRO A 63 -15.78 3.17 -6.77
C PRO A 63 -16.86 2.53 -5.86
N ALA A 64 -17.92 3.26 -5.52
CA ALA A 64 -19.03 2.81 -4.65
C ALA A 64 -20.41 2.82 -5.34
N ALA A 65 -20.48 3.05 -6.65
CA ALA A 65 -21.73 3.11 -7.41
C ALA A 65 -22.25 1.73 -7.87
#